data_AF-A0A078J100-F1
#
_entry.id   AF-A0A078J100-F1
#
_cell.length_a   1.000
_cell.length_b   1.000
_cell.length_c   1.000
_cell.angle_alpha   90.00
_cell.angle_beta   90.00
_cell.angle_gamma   90.00
#
_symmetry.space_group_name_H-M   'P 1'
#
loop_
_entity.id
_entity.type
_entity.pdbx_description
1 polymer ?
#
loop_
_entity_poly.entity_id
_entity_poly.type
_entity_poly.pdbx_seq_one_letter_code
_entity_poly.pdbx_strand_id
1 'polypeptide(L)'
;MFRFQSRFQGQVSSRMSWSRNYSVKEINFGVEARALMLKGVEELADAVRVTMGPKGCNVVIEQSWGAPKQVANATNDVGGDGTTCATVLTMAILTEGCKSVAAGMNAMDLRRGISMPVDAVVTNLKSRARMISTSEEIAQVGTISANGEREIGELIAKAMERVGKEGVITIQDGKTLINDWTEVIHPLTLSPIRKPKNVNWKSLSFLSMRRRSHPSTL
;
A
#
# COMPACT_ATOMS: atom_id res chain seq x y z
N MET A 1 -30.25 -52.81 57.55
CA MET A 1 -30.99 -53.12 56.31
C MET A 1 -31.05 -51.85 55.46
N PHE A 2 -30.85 -52.00 54.15
CA PHE A 2 -30.25 -51.08 53.17
C PHE A 2 -31.05 -49.82 52.75
N ARG A 3 -30.33 -48.93 52.01
CA ARG A 3 -30.72 -47.88 51.01
C ARG A 3 -30.61 -46.42 51.49
N PHE A 4 -30.08 -45.45 50.75
CA PHE A 4 -29.46 -45.36 49.41
C PHE A 4 -28.80 -43.95 49.35
N GLN A 5 -27.49 -43.85 49.03
CA GLN A 5 -26.88 -42.55 48.73
C GLN A 5 -27.24 -42.14 47.31
N SER A 6 -28.04 -41.09 47.16
CA SER A 6 -28.30 -40.41 45.89
C SER A 6 -27.31 -39.26 45.73
N ARG A 7 -26.33 -39.43 44.84
CA ARG A 7 -25.44 -38.36 44.37
C ARG A 7 -26.22 -37.44 43.43
N PHE A 8 -26.57 -36.24 43.90
CA PHE A 8 -26.95 -35.14 43.01
C PHE A 8 -25.73 -34.25 42.79
N GLN A 9 -25.06 -34.43 41.65
CA GLN A 9 -24.09 -33.46 41.15
C GLN A 9 -24.88 -32.25 40.62
N GLY A 10 -24.99 -31.20 41.43
CA GLY A 10 -25.43 -29.89 40.94
C GLY A 10 -24.39 -29.35 39.97
N GLN A 11 -24.71 -29.34 38.67
CA GLN A 11 -23.94 -28.59 37.70
C GLN A 11 -24.02 -27.10 38.06
N VAL A 12 -22.90 -26.53 38.49
CA VAL A 12 -22.71 -25.09 38.57
C VAL A 12 -22.80 -24.57 37.14
N SER A 13 -23.95 -23.98 36.79
CA SER A 13 -24.11 -23.21 35.56
C SER A 13 -23.09 -22.07 35.59
N SER A 14 -22.00 -22.26 34.85
CA SER A 14 -20.99 -21.25 34.59
C SER A 14 -21.67 -20.08 33.90
N ARG A 15 -22.07 -19.08 34.68
CA ARG A 15 -22.51 -17.79 34.20
C ARG A 15 -21.31 -17.19 33.47
N MET A 16 -21.25 -17.40 32.16
CA MET A 16 -20.21 -16.86 31.30
C MET A 16 -20.34 -15.34 31.35
N SER A 17 -19.60 -14.72 32.27
CA SER A 17 -19.46 -13.28 32.35
C SER A 17 -18.77 -12.84 31.08
N TRP A 18 -19.56 -12.39 30.11
CA TRP A 18 -19.05 -11.62 28.98
C TRP A 18 -18.48 -10.33 29.55
N SER A 19 -17.20 -10.36 29.91
CA SER A 19 -16.44 -9.14 30.18
C SER A 19 -16.37 -8.39 28.86
N ARG A 20 -17.21 -7.36 28.71
CA ARG A 20 -17.05 -6.39 27.63
C ARG A 20 -15.72 -5.70 27.92
N ASN A 21 -14.70 -6.01 27.11
CA ASN A 21 -13.48 -5.22 27.07
C ASN A 21 -13.85 -3.80 26.61
N TYR A 22 -14.19 -2.92 27.55
CA TYR A 22 -14.17 -1.49 27.31
C TYR A 22 -12.71 -1.08 27.38
N SER A 23 -12.10 -0.85 26.21
CA SER A 23 -10.86 -0.09 26.17
C SER A 23 -11.18 1.34 26.59
N VAL A 24 -10.44 1.83 27.57
CA VAL A 24 -10.44 3.27 27.89
C VAL A 24 -9.81 3.98 26.69
N LYS A 25 -10.52 4.98 26.15
CA LYS A 25 -10.05 5.78 25.02
C LYS A 25 -9.69 7.16 25.52
N GLU A 26 -8.49 7.61 25.19
CA GLU A 26 -8.07 8.99 25.38
C GLU A 26 -8.52 9.82 24.16
N ILE A 27 -9.05 11.02 24.40
CA ILE A 27 -9.56 11.90 23.35
C ILE A 27 -8.90 13.26 23.53
N ASN A 28 -7.97 13.58 22.63
CA ASN A 28 -7.27 14.86 22.61
C ASN A 28 -7.92 15.79 21.59
N PHE A 29 -7.97 17.09 21.88
CA PHE A 29 -8.66 18.08 21.05
C PHE A 29 -7.75 19.23 20.64
N GLY A 30 -8.15 19.93 19.58
CA GLY A 30 -7.60 21.24 19.23
C GLY A 30 -6.11 21.21 18.89
N VAL A 31 -5.37 22.16 19.45
CA VAL A 31 -3.95 22.40 19.14
C VAL A 31 -3.07 21.27 19.65
N GLU A 32 -3.38 20.72 20.82
CA GLU A 32 -2.61 19.64 21.45
C GLU A 32 -2.63 18.37 20.59
N ALA A 33 -3.82 17.96 20.13
CA ALA A 33 -3.96 16.83 19.20
C ALA A 33 -3.17 17.05 17.90
N ARG A 34 -3.20 18.27 17.35
CA ARG A 34 -2.43 18.61 16.14
C ARG A 34 -0.93 18.60 16.37
N ALA A 35 -0.45 19.06 17.52
CA ALA A 35 0.97 19.04 17.86
C ALA A 35 1.50 17.60 17.98
N LEU A 36 0.73 16.71 18.63
CA LEU A 36 1.07 15.30 18.74
C LEU A 36 1.09 14.61 17.36
N MET A 37 0.11 14.90 16.50
CA MET A 37 0.11 14.39 15.12
C MET A 37 1.30 14.91 14.32
N LEU A 38 1.59 16.21 14.41
CA LEU A 38 2.69 16.83 13.68
C LEU A 38 4.04 16.21 14.07
N LYS A 39 4.26 15.99 15.37
CA LYS A 39 5.47 15.32 15.87
C LYS A 39 5.66 13.93 15.24
N GLY A 40 4.60 13.12 15.19
CA GLY A 40 4.68 11.79 14.58
C GLY A 40 4.94 11.82 13.07
N VAL A 41 4.37 12.81 12.37
CA VAL A 41 4.62 13.00 10.93
C VAL A 41 6.04 13.49 10.66
N GLU A 42 6.57 14.41 11.48
CA GLU A 42 7.95 14.88 11.39
C GLU A 42 8.96 13.75 11.61
N GLU A 43 8.76 12.93 12.66
CA GLU A 43 9.63 11.78 12.95
C GLU A 43 9.66 10.77 11.79
N LEU A 44 8.49 10.46 11.23
CA LEU A 44 8.38 9.61 10.06
C LEU A 44 9.07 10.21 8.83
N ALA A 45 8.85 11.51 8.58
CA ALA A 45 9.38 12.18 7.41
C ALA A 45 10.90 12.36 7.49
N ASP A 46 11.45 12.64 8.66
CA ASP A 46 12.90 12.69 8.87
C ASP A 46 13.55 11.32 8.63
N ALA A 47 12.93 10.24 9.09
CA ALA A 47 13.39 8.89 8.81
C ALA A 47 13.31 8.52 7.32
N VAL A 48 12.29 8.99 6.59
CA VAL A 48 12.12 8.68 5.17
C VAL A 48 12.99 9.56 4.28
N ARG A 49 13.18 10.84 4.62
CA ARG A 49 13.91 11.83 3.79
C ARG A 49 15.36 11.42 3.53
N VAL A 50 16.00 10.68 4.44
CA VAL A 50 17.38 10.21 4.25
C VAL A 50 17.53 9.29 3.05
N THR A 51 16.45 8.64 2.59
CA THR A 51 16.45 7.75 1.42
C THR A 51 16.37 8.48 0.09
N MET A 52 16.20 9.81 0.10
CA MET A 52 15.88 10.57 -1.10
C MET A 52 17.08 10.76 -2.03
N GLY A 53 16.92 10.36 -3.30
CA GLY A 53 17.86 10.64 -4.39
C GLY A 53 19.06 9.69 -4.44
N PRO A 54 20.00 9.93 -5.38
CA PRO A 54 21.10 8.99 -5.69
C PRO A 54 22.13 8.84 -4.56
N LYS A 55 22.12 9.75 -3.59
CA LYS A 55 22.95 9.70 -2.38
C LYS A 55 22.13 9.35 -1.13
N GLY A 56 20.91 8.86 -1.34
CA GLY A 56 20.05 8.39 -0.27
C GLY A 56 20.73 7.28 0.52
N CYS A 57 20.54 7.31 1.84
CA CYS A 57 21.03 6.28 2.75
C CYS A 57 20.00 5.17 2.90
N ASN A 58 20.49 3.97 3.19
CA ASN A 58 19.66 2.83 3.55
C ASN A 58 19.14 2.98 4.98
N VAL A 59 17.84 2.74 5.17
CA VAL A 59 17.22 2.66 6.49
C VAL A 59 17.00 1.20 6.85
N VAL A 60 17.53 0.77 8.00
CA VAL A 60 17.39 -0.60 8.49
C VAL A 60 16.19 -0.66 9.44
N ILE A 61 15.22 -1.51 9.10
CA ILE A 61 14.02 -1.73 9.93
C ILE A 61 14.18 -3.07 10.64
N GLU A 62 14.17 -3.03 11.97
CA GLU A 62 14.16 -4.24 12.80
C GLU A 62 12.90 -5.07 12.52
N GLN A 63 13.07 -6.39 12.42
CA GLN A 63 11.97 -7.33 12.25
C GLN A 63 11.87 -8.24 13.46
N SER A 64 10.63 -8.59 13.83
CA SER A 64 10.37 -9.54 14.91
C SER A 64 10.93 -10.94 14.63
N TRP A 65 11.19 -11.26 13.37
CA TRP A 65 11.82 -12.50 12.94
C TRP A 65 12.46 -12.32 11.56
N GLY A 66 13.64 -12.91 11.35
CA GLY A 66 14.35 -12.90 10.07
C GLY A 66 15.27 -11.70 9.89
N ALA A 67 15.86 -11.59 8.70
CA ALA A 67 16.76 -10.49 8.37
C ALA A 67 15.98 -9.18 8.19
N PRO A 68 16.55 -8.03 8.63
CA PRO A 68 15.91 -6.74 8.46
C PRO A 68 15.68 -6.41 6.98
N LYS A 69 14.55 -5.77 6.65
CA LYS A 69 14.20 -5.36 5.27
C LYS A 69 13.97 -3.85 5.18
N GLN A 70 14.16 -3.31 3.98
CA GLN A 70 13.67 -1.99 3.59
C GLN A 70 12.23 -2.10 3.09
N VAL A 71 11.30 -1.28 3.60
CA VAL A 71 9.90 -1.28 3.12
C VAL A 71 9.30 0.13 3.21
N ALA A 72 8.68 0.60 2.13
CA ALA A 72 7.73 1.71 2.13
C ALA A 72 6.51 1.31 1.28
N ASN A 73 5.31 1.20 1.88
CA ASN A 73 4.16 0.53 1.25
C ASN A 73 3.00 1.44 0.82
N ALA A 74 2.93 2.72 1.20
CA ALA A 74 1.69 3.49 1.10
C ALA A 74 1.42 4.18 -0.26
N THR A 75 2.43 4.35 -1.13
CA THR A 75 2.29 5.01 -2.45
C THR A 75 2.61 4.08 -3.63
N ASN A 76 2.99 2.84 -3.32
CA ASN A 76 3.46 1.87 -4.30
C ASN A 76 2.34 1.44 -5.27
N ASP A 77 1.08 1.40 -4.80
CA ASP A 77 -0.03 0.82 -5.56
C ASP A 77 -0.47 1.63 -6.80
N VAL A 78 -0.19 2.95 -6.83
CA VAL A 78 -0.59 3.84 -7.95
C VAL A 78 0.62 4.32 -8.74
N GLY A 79 1.72 4.67 -8.06
CA GLY A 79 2.89 5.27 -8.69
C GLY A 79 4.09 4.32 -8.86
N GLY A 80 4.20 3.26 -8.06
CA GLY A 80 5.39 2.39 -7.99
C GLY A 80 6.64 3.06 -7.40
N ASP A 81 6.84 4.36 -7.65
CA ASP A 81 7.90 5.23 -7.17
C ASP A 81 7.30 6.53 -6.56
N GLY A 82 8.09 7.29 -5.82
CA GLY A 82 7.70 8.60 -5.27
C GLY A 82 7.14 8.58 -3.86
N THR A 83 7.19 7.44 -3.15
CA THR A 83 6.81 7.31 -1.73
C THR A 83 7.56 8.31 -0.84
N THR A 84 8.87 8.45 -1.05
CA THR A 84 9.72 9.39 -0.31
C THR A 84 9.33 10.83 -0.60
N CYS A 85 9.12 11.19 -1.87
CA CYS A 85 8.71 12.54 -2.27
C CYS A 85 7.33 12.91 -1.70
N ALA A 86 6.35 11.99 -1.79
CA ALA A 86 5.02 12.19 -1.24
C ALA A 86 5.04 12.42 0.28
N THR A 87 5.89 11.69 1.01
CA THR A 87 6.03 11.83 2.46
C THR A 87 6.59 13.21 2.83
N VAL A 88 7.66 13.65 2.15
CA VAL A 88 8.29 14.96 2.40
C VAL A 88 7.34 16.11 2.04
N LEU A 89 6.61 16.02 0.92
CA LEU A 89 5.61 17.03 0.54
C LEU A 89 4.44 17.07 1.53
N THR A 90 3.96 15.91 1.98
CA THR A 90 2.89 15.82 2.99
C THR A 90 3.30 16.49 4.29
N MET A 91 4.52 16.21 4.77
CA MET A 91 5.07 16.88 5.95
C MET A 91 5.09 18.39 5.77
N ALA A 92 5.65 18.90 4.67
CA ALA A 92 5.74 20.34 4.43
C ALA A 92 4.36 21.03 4.41
N ILE A 93 3.38 20.44 3.71
CA ILE A 93 2.01 20.97 3.65
C ILE A 93 1.34 20.92 5.02
N LEU A 94 1.51 19.83 5.77
CA LEU A 94 0.91 19.66 7.09
C LEU A 94 1.50 20.64 8.11
N THR A 95 2.82 20.84 8.11
CA THR A 95 3.51 21.79 9.00
C THR A 95 2.99 23.21 8.77
N GLU A 96 2.94 23.66 7.52
CA GLU A 96 2.44 25.01 7.19
C GLU A 96 0.92 25.15 7.39
N GLY A 97 0.17 24.09 7.12
CA GLY A 97 -1.27 24.03 7.40
C GLY A 97 -1.59 24.15 8.90
N CYS A 98 -0.84 23.44 9.75
CA CYS A 98 -1.00 23.52 11.20
C CYS A 98 -0.68 24.92 11.75
N LYS A 99 0.38 25.57 11.25
CA LYS A 99 0.68 26.98 11.59
C LYS A 99 -0.45 27.92 11.17
N SER A 100 -0.99 27.70 9.98
CA SER A 100 -2.07 28.52 9.42
C SER A 100 -3.38 28.40 10.22
N VAL A 101 -3.74 27.17 10.62
CA VAL A 101 -4.90 26.93 11.49
C VAL A 101 -4.69 27.51 12.88
N ALA A 102 -3.47 27.44 13.44
CA ALA A 102 -3.13 28.05 14.72
C ALA A 102 -3.25 29.59 14.69
N ALA A 103 -3.00 30.21 13.53
CA ALA A 103 -3.22 31.65 13.30
C ALA A 103 -4.71 32.04 13.16
N GLY A 104 -5.64 31.09 13.31
CA GLY A 104 -7.09 31.35 13.27
C GLY A 104 -7.73 31.21 11.89
N MET A 105 -7.00 30.70 10.88
CA MET A 105 -7.58 30.44 9.57
C MET A 105 -8.53 29.24 9.58
N ASN A 106 -9.54 29.28 8.72
CA ASN A 106 -10.46 28.16 8.54
C ASN A 106 -9.78 26.99 7.81
N ALA A 107 -9.78 25.80 8.43
CA ALA A 107 -9.14 24.61 7.87
C ALA A 107 -9.76 24.14 6.55
N MET A 108 -11.06 24.34 6.34
CA MET A 108 -11.74 23.96 5.11
C MET A 108 -11.36 24.88 3.95
N ASP A 109 -11.18 26.17 4.23
CA ASP A 109 -10.75 27.13 3.22
C ASP A 109 -9.27 26.94 2.88
N LEU A 110 -8.42 26.62 3.86
CA LEU A 110 -7.04 26.20 3.62
C LEU A 110 -6.98 24.96 2.72
N ARG A 111 -7.79 23.94 2.99
CA ARG A 111 -7.85 22.73 2.16
C ARG A 111 -8.22 23.07 0.72
N ARG A 112 -9.27 23.89 0.51
CA ARG A 112 -9.69 24.33 -0.82
C ARG A 112 -8.60 25.14 -1.51
N GLY A 113 -7.99 26.07 -0.79
CA GLY A 113 -6.89 26.91 -1.26
C GLY A 113 -5.63 26.14 -1.62
N ILE A 114 -5.40 24.95 -1.04
CA ILE A 114 -4.33 24.02 -1.41
C ILE A 114 -4.73 23.18 -2.63
N SER A 115 -5.98 22.70 -2.71
CA SER A 115 -6.42 21.87 -3.84
C SER A 115 -6.39 22.60 -5.18
N MET A 116 -6.78 23.87 -5.22
CA MET A 116 -6.77 24.68 -6.46
C MET A 116 -5.39 24.77 -7.15
N PRO A 117 -4.29 25.17 -6.48
CA PRO A 117 -2.97 25.19 -7.09
C PRO A 117 -2.44 23.78 -7.37
N VAL A 118 -2.78 22.77 -6.57
CA VAL A 118 -2.41 21.38 -6.85
C VAL A 118 -2.99 20.95 -8.20
N ASP A 119 -4.27 21.24 -8.47
CA ASP A 119 -4.91 20.93 -9.75
C ASP A 119 -4.24 21.67 -10.92
N ALA A 120 -3.87 22.93 -10.72
CA ALA A 120 -3.14 23.72 -11.73
C ALA A 120 -1.74 23.14 -12.01
N VAL A 121 -1.00 22.74 -10.97
CA VAL A 121 0.31 22.09 -11.09
C VAL A 121 0.19 20.75 -11.81
N VAL A 122 -0.78 19.92 -11.44
CA VAL A 122 -1.02 18.62 -12.10
C VAL A 122 -1.35 18.82 -13.58
N THR A 123 -2.16 19.82 -13.91
CA THR A 123 -2.49 20.17 -15.30
C THR A 123 -1.25 20.63 -16.06
N ASN A 124 -0.42 21.48 -15.45
CA ASN A 124 0.83 21.92 -16.05
C ASN A 124 1.81 20.76 -16.29
N LEU A 125 1.95 19.85 -15.32
CA LEU A 125 2.81 18.66 -15.44
C LEU A 125 2.32 17.75 -16.58
N LYS A 126 1.02 17.53 -16.71
CA LYS A 126 0.43 16.78 -17.83
C LYS A 126 0.74 17.42 -19.18
N SER A 127 0.69 18.75 -19.28
CA SER A 127 1.01 19.46 -20.53
C SER A 127 2.48 19.36 -20.94
N ARG A 128 3.38 19.10 -19.98
CA ARG A 128 4.83 18.96 -20.20
C ARG A 128 5.28 17.51 -20.33
N ALA A 129 4.40 16.55 -20.04
CA ALA A 129 4.72 15.13 -20.12
C ALA A 129 5.02 14.73 -21.56
N ARG A 130 6.15 14.06 -21.77
CA ARG A 130 6.54 13.52 -23.07
C ARG A 130 6.32 12.01 -23.07
N MET A 131 5.66 11.51 -24.11
CA MET A 131 5.46 10.08 -24.28
C MET A 131 6.79 9.41 -24.65
N ILE A 132 7.14 8.36 -23.91
CA ILE A 132 8.35 7.58 -24.14
C ILE A 132 8.13 6.65 -25.34
N SER A 133 9.06 6.68 -26.29
CA SER A 133 8.94 5.91 -27.54
C SER A 133 10.14 5.03 -27.82
N THR A 134 11.33 5.42 -27.36
CA THR A 134 12.59 4.73 -27.65
C THR A 134 13.00 3.79 -26.53
N SER A 135 13.74 2.73 -26.88
CA SER A 135 14.25 1.76 -25.89
C SER A 135 15.26 2.43 -24.95
N GLU A 136 16.02 3.41 -25.44
CA GLU A 136 16.98 4.20 -24.69
C GLU A 136 16.31 5.05 -23.60
N GLU A 137 15.18 5.69 -23.91
CA GLU A 137 14.41 6.45 -22.92
C GLU A 137 13.84 5.53 -21.83
N ILE A 138 13.39 4.32 -22.20
CA ILE A 138 12.91 3.31 -21.24
C ILE A 138 14.06 2.88 -20.33
N ALA A 139 15.23 2.57 -20.90
CA ALA A 139 16.42 2.19 -20.15
C ALA A 139 16.83 3.31 -19.19
N GLN A 140 16.81 4.56 -19.65
CA GLN A 140 17.13 5.73 -18.83
C GLN A 140 16.20 5.86 -17.63
N VAL A 141 14.88 5.73 -17.82
CA VAL A 141 13.91 5.78 -16.72
C VAL A 141 14.17 4.63 -15.75
N GLY A 142 14.35 3.40 -16.25
CA GLY A 142 14.67 2.24 -15.44
C GLY A 142 15.94 2.41 -14.62
N THR A 143 17.00 2.97 -15.21
CA THR A 143 18.27 3.25 -14.52
C THR A 143 18.09 4.29 -13.41
N ILE A 144 17.34 5.37 -13.65
CA ILE A 144 17.11 6.40 -12.63
C ILE A 144 16.33 5.82 -11.45
N SER A 145 15.27 5.06 -11.73
CA SER A 145 14.47 4.40 -10.70
C SER A 145 15.24 3.31 -9.96
N ALA A 146 16.21 2.66 -10.60
CA ALA A 146 17.13 1.69 -10.00
C ALA A 146 18.36 2.34 -9.35
N ASN A 147 18.24 3.59 -8.85
CA ASN A 147 19.30 4.31 -8.15
C ASN A 147 20.62 4.45 -8.94
N GLY A 148 20.53 4.59 -10.27
CA GLY A 148 21.68 4.73 -11.16
C GLY A 148 22.24 3.41 -11.72
N GLU A 149 21.61 2.27 -11.42
CA GLU A 149 22.05 0.97 -11.90
C GLU A 149 21.67 0.76 -13.38
N ARG A 150 22.68 0.92 -14.25
CA ARG A 150 22.48 0.88 -15.71
C ARG A 150 22.11 -0.52 -16.21
N GLU A 151 22.66 -1.55 -15.59
CA GLU A 151 22.40 -2.95 -15.93
C GLU A 151 20.90 -3.28 -15.78
N ILE A 152 20.29 -2.90 -14.65
CA ILE A 152 18.85 -3.09 -14.42
C ILE A 152 18.01 -2.33 -15.46
N GLY A 153 18.35 -1.08 -15.75
CA GLY A 153 17.63 -0.28 -16.75
C GLY A 153 17.67 -0.88 -18.16
N GLU A 154 18.84 -1.31 -18.61
CA GLU A 154 19.01 -1.98 -19.91
C GLU A 154 18.23 -3.30 -19.99
N LEU A 155 18.26 -4.07 -18.91
CA LEU A 155 17.54 -5.33 -18.83
C LEU A 155 16.02 -5.14 -18.90
N ILE A 156 15.48 -4.13 -18.21
CA ILE A 156 14.06 -3.76 -18.30
C ILE A 156 13.71 -3.33 -19.72
N ALA A 157 14.54 -2.52 -20.37
CA ALA A 157 14.30 -2.05 -21.73
C ALA A 157 14.26 -3.22 -22.74
N LYS A 158 15.21 -4.15 -22.65
CA LYS A 158 15.23 -5.38 -23.47
C LYS A 158 13.97 -6.23 -23.26
N ALA A 159 13.51 -6.34 -22.02
CA ALA A 159 12.29 -7.08 -21.70
C ALA A 159 11.04 -6.39 -22.28
N MET A 160 10.93 -5.07 -22.13
CA MET A 160 9.82 -4.28 -22.69
C MET A 160 9.79 -4.32 -24.22
N GLU A 161 10.95 -4.37 -24.89
CA GLU A 161 11.03 -4.52 -26.34
C GLU A 161 10.50 -5.88 -26.81
N ARG A 162 10.78 -6.95 -26.06
CA ARG A 162 10.32 -8.33 -26.36
C ARG A 162 8.84 -8.55 -26.09
N VAL A 163 8.35 -8.14 -24.91
CA VAL A 163 6.96 -8.39 -24.49
C VAL A 163 5.99 -7.32 -25.05
N GLY A 164 6.50 -6.14 -25.42
CA GLY A 164 5.71 -5.00 -25.87
C GLY A 164 5.18 -4.15 -24.71
N LYS A 165 4.66 -2.95 -25.03
CA LYS A 165 4.28 -1.93 -24.02
C LYS A 165 3.21 -2.38 -23.02
N GLU A 166 2.30 -3.25 -23.44
CA GLU A 166 1.21 -3.80 -22.61
C GLU A 166 1.54 -5.21 -22.06
N GLY A 167 2.81 -5.61 -22.20
CA GLY A 167 3.31 -6.89 -21.76
C GLY A 167 3.37 -7.05 -20.24
N VAL A 168 3.14 -8.26 -19.74
CA VAL A 168 3.32 -8.57 -18.32
C VAL A 168 4.77 -8.94 -18.05
N ILE A 169 5.43 -8.18 -17.18
CA ILE A 169 6.78 -8.46 -16.70
C ILE A 169 6.70 -8.89 -15.24
N THR A 170 7.34 -10.01 -14.90
CA THR A 170 7.41 -10.53 -13.53
C THR A 170 8.86 -10.70 -13.10
N ILE A 171 9.17 -10.28 -11.88
CA ILE A 171 10.50 -10.44 -11.27
C ILE A 171 10.46 -11.65 -10.35
N GLN A 172 11.51 -12.48 -10.39
CA GLN A 172 11.68 -13.65 -9.52
C GLN A 172 13.09 -13.67 -8.93
N ASP A 173 13.24 -14.26 -7.75
CA ASP A 173 14.55 -14.44 -7.11
C ASP A 173 15.40 -15.43 -7.93
N GLY A 174 16.55 -14.95 -8.41
CA GLY A 174 17.52 -15.77 -9.14
C GLY A 174 18.26 -16.75 -8.23
N LYS A 175 18.66 -17.91 -8.79
CA LYS A 175 19.57 -18.85 -8.12
C LYS A 175 21.05 -18.52 -8.36
N THR A 176 21.33 -17.69 -9.35
CA THR A 176 22.66 -17.26 -9.79
C THR A 176 22.99 -15.87 -9.25
N LEU A 177 24.27 -15.51 -9.25
CA LEU A 177 24.76 -14.19 -8.83
C LEU A 177 24.60 -13.11 -9.92
N ILE A 178 24.16 -13.49 -11.11
CA ILE A 178 24.06 -12.62 -12.29
C ILE A 178 22.57 -12.38 -12.58
N ASN A 179 22.22 -11.13 -12.87
CA ASN A 179 20.87 -10.75 -13.26
C ASN A 179 20.60 -11.19 -14.70
N ASP A 180 19.94 -12.34 -14.85
CA ASP A 180 19.52 -12.84 -16.16
C ASP A 180 18.04 -12.55 -16.40
N TRP A 181 17.70 -12.29 -17.66
CA TRP A 181 16.31 -12.23 -18.10
C TRP A 181 15.98 -13.46 -18.92
N THR A 182 14.89 -14.11 -18.55
CA THR A 182 14.41 -15.32 -19.24
C THR A 182 12.98 -15.11 -19.68
N GLU A 183 12.72 -15.46 -20.94
CA GLU A 183 11.36 -15.51 -21.46
C GLU A 183 10.71 -16.79 -20.94
N VAL A 184 9.78 -16.65 -19.99
CA VAL A 184 8.96 -17.76 -19.53
C VAL A 184 7.62 -17.67 -20.25
N ILE A 185 7.46 -18.46 -21.31
CA ILE A 185 6.16 -18.63 -21.99
C ILE A 185 5.29 -19.49 -21.07
N HIS A 186 4.50 -18.86 -20.20
CA HIS A 186 3.49 -19.56 -19.42
C HIS A 186 2.25 -19.84 -20.28
N PRO A 187 1.83 -21.11 -20.46
CA PRO A 187 0.47 -21.38 -20.89
C PRO A 187 -0.48 -20.84 -19.81
N LEU A 188 -1.47 -20.03 -20.20
CA LEU A 188 -2.48 -19.37 -19.35
C LEU A 188 -2.86 -20.20 -18.11
N THR A 189 -2.24 -19.90 -16.97
CA THR A 189 -2.66 -20.40 -15.66
C THR A 189 -3.53 -19.34 -15.01
N LEU A 190 -4.84 -19.56 -15.05
CA LEU A 190 -5.80 -18.78 -14.27
C LEU A 190 -5.41 -18.86 -12.79
N SER A 191 -5.03 -17.72 -12.21
CA SER A 191 -4.77 -17.63 -10.77
C SER A 191 -6.07 -17.89 -10.01
N PRO A 192 -6.13 -18.85 -9.07
CA PRO A 192 -7.33 -19.06 -8.27
C PRO A 192 -7.60 -17.81 -7.43
N ILE A 193 -8.79 -17.23 -7.62
CA ILE A 193 -9.28 -16.08 -6.85
C ILE A 193 -9.17 -16.42 -5.36
N ARG A 194 -8.30 -15.70 -4.62
CA ARG A 194 -8.24 -15.81 -3.15
C ARG A 194 -9.61 -15.48 -2.57
N LYS A 195 -10.29 -16.45 -1.96
CA LYS A 195 -11.52 -16.17 -1.20
C LYS A 195 -11.16 -15.28 0.00
N PRO A 196 -11.78 -14.10 0.17
CA PRO A 196 -11.58 -13.28 1.36
C PRO A 196 -12.02 -14.04 2.62
N LYS A 197 -11.18 -14.02 3.65
CA LYS A 197 -11.38 -14.78 4.91
C LYS A 197 -12.61 -14.34 5.73
N ASN A 198 -13.23 -13.19 5.40
CA ASN A 198 -14.31 -12.57 6.18
C ASN A 198 -15.69 -12.58 5.50
N VAL A 199 -15.91 -13.40 4.48
CA VAL A 199 -17.24 -13.54 3.86
C VAL A 199 -17.93 -14.79 4.38
N ASN A 200 -19.11 -14.63 4.98
CA ASN A 200 -19.98 -15.75 5.33
C ASN A 200 -20.69 -16.25 4.06
N TRP A 201 -20.18 -17.32 3.47
CA TRP A 201 -20.66 -17.86 2.20
C TRP A 201 -22.01 -18.60 2.30
N LYS A 202 -22.55 -18.84 3.51
CA LYS A 202 -23.85 -19.51 3.68
C LYS A 202 -25.04 -18.65 3.24
N SER A 203 -24.89 -17.33 3.11
CA SER A 203 -25.96 -16.43 2.64
C SER A 203 -25.92 -16.14 1.14
N LEU A 204 -24.83 -16.49 0.43
CA LEU A 204 -24.60 -16.14 -0.98
C LEU A 204 -24.91 -17.27 -1.96
N SER A 205 -25.20 -18.49 -1.48
CA SER A 205 -25.63 -19.63 -2.29
C SER A 205 -26.98 -19.42 -2.99
N PHE A 206 -27.72 -18.37 -2.67
CA PHE A 206 -29.02 -18.08 -3.29
C PHE A 206 -28.94 -17.21 -4.56
N LEU A 207 -27.80 -16.58 -4.87
CA LEU A 207 -27.72 -15.57 -5.94
C LEU A 207 -26.91 -15.97 -7.18
N SER A 208 -26.26 -17.15 -7.21
CA SER A 208 -25.42 -17.54 -8.37
C SER A 208 -26.08 -18.52 -9.36
N MET A 209 -27.37 -18.83 -9.22
CA MET A 209 -28.07 -19.82 -10.07
C MET A 209 -29.10 -19.19 -11.02
N ARG A 210 -28.75 -18.04 -11.61
CA ARG A 210 -29.56 -17.43 -12.70
C ARG A 210 -28.66 -16.90 -13.82
N ARG A 211 -27.90 -17.79 -14.47
CA ARG A 211 -27.41 -17.53 -15.84
C ARG A 211 -28.30 -18.24 -16.84
N ARG A 212 -28.87 -17.40 -17.70
CA ARG A 212 -29.81 -17.67 -18.79
C ARG A 212 -29.31 -18.78 -19.72
N SER A 213 -30.08 -19.84 -19.87
CA SER A 213 -30.12 -20.62 -21.10
C SER A 213 -30.77 -19.76 -22.18
N HIS A 214 -30.07 -19.51 -23.29
CA HIS A 214 -30.70 -19.06 -24.53
C HIS A 214 -31.25 -20.31 -25.25
N PRO A 215 -32.53 -20.37 -25.64
CA PRO A 215 -32.99 -21.37 -26.58
C PRO A 215 -32.63 -20.94 -28.00
N SER A 216 -31.93 -21.82 -28.70
CA SER A 216 -31.79 -21.83 -30.15
C SER A 216 -33.14 -22.20 -30.79
N THR A 217 -33.69 -21.34 -31.63
CA THR A 217 -34.78 -21.65 -32.56
C THR A 217 -34.27 -21.51 -33.99
N LEU A 218 -34.55 -22.56 -34.75
CA LEU A 218 -34.66 -22.73 -36.22
C LEU A 218 -34.17 -21.59 -37.11
#